data_AF-A0AA36MNE9-F1
#
_entry.id   AF-A0AA36MNE9-F1
#
_cell.length_a   1.000
_cell.length_b   1.000
_cell.length_c   1.000
_cell.angle_alpha   90.00
_cell.angle_beta   90.00
_cell.angle_gamma   90.00
#
_symmetry.space_group_name_H-M   'P 1'
#
loop_
_entity.id
_entity.type
_entity.pdbx_description
1 polymer ?
#
loop_
_entity_poly.entity_id
_entity_poly.type
_entity_poly.pdbx_seq_one_letter_code
_entity_poly.pdbx_strand_id
1 'polypeptide(L)'
;MAVLRLLASGLLAVLPLWACDTGDASEPGLEHLELLQQQLRLRSGTHPEVLPLTWVHFPKAGSGFLNVLVHTQGFCPGVPQDLSVETERFSCRVASNLFKACPQVCDPARVRCHASPYECVGSRYSELEGRMVGVFRQPEQRALAAYHDELRTWMAPQADCAHRNGTRPPAPVFARFFAGTVAYQLVGEGLLNYGGGHHWLPGLVDIPERTTEMAGEAVRRLQGFAFVGITEEWDLSICLFRKIFGGPCRALDFSKTQSSKNYDTAPLEGFQDEIDGIVYQEAMRIFRHSLLQHNVSVDSCRDCFAQAGRHGAPNE
;
A
#
# COMPACT_ATOMS: atom_id res chain seq x y z
N MET A 1 35.80 60.53 72.50
CA MET A 1 35.51 59.82 73.77
C MET A 1 34.78 58.54 73.39
N ALA A 2 35.52 57.43 73.35
CA ALA A 2 35.45 56.33 74.33
C ALA A 2 34.31 55.34 74.01
N VAL A 3 34.63 54.21 73.36
CA VAL A 3 34.75 52.85 73.93
C VAL A 3 33.39 52.11 73.96
N LEU A 4 33.23 51.02 73.20
CA LEU A 4 33.17 49.63 73.71
C LEU A 4 33.02 48.61 72.56
N ARG A 5 33.85 47.56 72.61
CA ARG A 5 33.71 46.30 71.85
C ARG A 5 32.78 45.36 72.61
N LEU A 6 32.08 44.47 71.89
CA LEU A 6 31.93 43.07 72.30
C LEU A 6 31.53 42.18 71.11
N LEU A 7 32.21 41.04 71.03
CA LEU A 7 32.11 39.97 70.04
C LEU A 7 31.17 38.87 70.55
N ALA A 8 30.47 38.20 69.64
CA ALA A 8 30.13 36.76 69.60
C ALA A 8 29.00 36.57 68.57
N SER A 9 28.75 35.48 67.86
CA SER A 9 29.44 34.23 67.50
C SER A 9 28.37 33.43 66.72
N GLY A 10 28.73 32.87 65.56
CA GLY A 10 28.18 31.62 65.03
C GLY A 10 26.70 31.54 64.60
N LEU A 11 26.45 31.38 63.29
CA LEU A 11 25.94 30.14 62.71
C LEU A 11 26.00 30.23 61.18
N LEU A 12 26.86 29.41 60.57
CA LEU A 12 26.92 29.15 59.13
C LEU A 12 25.86 28.08 58.80
N ALA A 13 24.76 28.48 58.18
CA ALA A 13 23.85 27.55 57.52
C ALA A 13 24.28 27.42 56.05
N VAL A 14 24.80 26.24 55.70
CA VAL A 14 25.06 25.81 54.33
C VAL A 14 23.70 25.50 53.68
N LEU A 15 23.29 26.33 52.72
CA LEU A 15 22.17 26.02 51.84
C LEU A 15 22.68 25.15 50.67
N PRO A 16 21.98 24.07 50.31
CA PRO A 16 22.34 23.25 49.16
C PRO A 16 22.06 24.03 47.87
N LEU A 17 23.07 24.18 47.03
CA LEU A 17 22.91 24.50 45.60
C LEU A 17 22.08 23.39 44.96
N TRP A 18 20.79 23.65 44.73
CA TRP A 18 20.04 22.94 43.70
C TRP A 18 20.53 23.48 42.36
N ALA A 19 21.31 22.66 41.67
CA ALA A 19 21.58 22.85 40.25
C ALA A 19 20.24 22.70 39.51
N CYS A 20 19.80 23.78 38.85
CA CYS A 20 18.79 23.68 37.80
C CYS A 20 19.44 22.90 36.65
N ASP A 21 19.05 21.63 36.53
CA ASP A 21 19.26 20.85 35.33
C ASP A 21 18.48 21.53 34.21
N THR A 22 19.18 22.20 33.30
CA THR A 22 18.59 22.77 32.08
C THR A 22 18.30 21.61 31.15
N GLY A 23 17.19 20.92 31.44
CA GLY A 23 16.60 19.93 30.55
C GLY A 23 16.42 20.58 29.18
N ASP A 24 17.10 19.99 28.21
CA ASP A 24 17.08 20.37 26.81
C ASP A 24 15.62 20.35 26.32
N ALA A 25 15.04 21.53 26.14
CA ALA A 25 13.70 21.71 25.63
C ALA A 25 13.74 21.49 24.11
N SER A 26 13.86 20.24 23.68
CA SER A 26 13.63 19.87 22.28
C SER A 26 12.18 20.21 21.94
N GLU A 27 11.97 21.26 21.15
CA GLU A 27 10.66 21.81 20.80
C GLU A 27 9.73 20.76 20.17
N PRO A 28 8.65 20.32 20.85
CA PRO A 28 7.64 19.44 20.26
C PRO A 28 6.71 20.16 19.27
N GLY A 29 6.98 21.44 18.99
CA GLY A 29 6.07 22.34 18.27
C GLY A 29 6.08 22.15 16.76
N LEU A 30 7.25 21.89 16.16
CA LEU A 30 7.38 21.85 14.70
C LEU A 30 6.76 20.57 14.10
N GLU A 31 7.04 19.40 14.67
CA GLU A 31 6.46 18.13 14.20
C GLU A 31 4.92 18.13 14.33
N HIS A 32 4.39 18.72 15.40
CA HIS A 32 2.95 18.83 15.59
C HIS A 32 2.30 19.77 14.55
N LEU A 33 2.98 20.86 14.18
CA LEU A 33 2.53 21.81 13.17
C LEU A 33 2.59 21.22 11.75
N GLU A 34 3.62 20.44 11.42
CA GLU A 34 3.69 19.72 10.14
C GLU A 34 2.60 18.65 10.04
N LEU A 35 2.37 17.91 11.12
CA LEU A 35 1.29 16.92 11.18
C LEU A 35 -0.09 17.59 11.04
N LEU A 36 -0.29 18.74 11.69
CA LEU A 36 -1.53 19.52 11.56
C LEU A 36 -1.70 20.12 10.17
N GLN A 37 -0.63 20.61 9.53
CA GLN A 37 -0.69 21.10 8.15
C GLN A 37 -0.99 19.96 7.16
N GLN A 38 -0.40 18.78 7.37
CA GLN A 38 -0.71 17.59 6.57
C GLN A 38 -2.16 17.15 6.77
N GLN A 39 -2.66 17.14 8.02
CA GLN A 39 -4.06 16.86 8.33
C GLN A 39 -5.03 17.89 7.72
N LEU A 40 -4.67 19.17 7.73
CA LEU A 40 -5.46 20.24 7.10
C LEU A 40 -5.46 20.12 5.56
N ARG A 41 -4.32 19.75 4.96
CA ARG A 41 -4.19 19.44 3.53
C ARG A 41 -4.93 18.17 3.10
N LEU A 42 -5.39 17.33 4.03
CA LEU A 42 -6.16 16.12 3.69
C LEU A 42 -7.65 16.27 3.99
N ARG A 43 -8.05 17.29 4.77
CA ARG A 43 -9.44 17.48 5.23
C ARG A 43 -10.36 18.23 4.26
N SER A 44 -9.86 18.91 3.22
CA SER A 44 -10.70 19.80 2.40
C SER A 44 -11.41 19.15 1.20
N GLY A 45 -11.50 17.81 1.14
CA GLY A 45 -12.60 17.11 0.46
C GLY A 45 -12.62 17.09 -1.08
N THR A 46 -11.84 17.93 -1.76
CA THR A 46 -11.54 17.79 -3.19
C THR A 46 -10.19 18.46 -3.42
N HIS A 47 -9.10 17.70 -3.34
CA HIS A 47 -7.77 18.24 -3.62
C HIS A 47 -7.41 18.01 -5.09
N PRO A 48 -7.61 19.00 -5.99
CA PRO A 48 -7.03 18.93 -7.33
C PRO A 48 -5.50 18.73 -7.30
N GLU A 49 -4.85 19.05 -6.18
CA GLU A 49 -3.41 18.86 -5.95
C GLU A 49 -2.95 17.38 -5.96
N VAL A 50 -3.86 16.46 -5.59
CA VAL A 50 -3.58 15.01 -5.51
C VAL A 50 -3.68 14.33 -6.89
N LEU A 51 -4.20 15.03 -7.89
CA LEU A 51 -4.36 14.51 -9.24
C LEU A 51 -3.16 14.90 -10.14
N PRO A 52 -2.84 14.08 -11.16
CA PRO A 52 -3.46 12.79 -11.49
C PRO A 52 -3.00 11.65 -10.56
N LEU A 53 -3.91 10.73 -10.21
CA LEU A 53 -3.56 9.55 -9.41
C LEU A 53 -2.70 8.56 -10.19
N THR A 54 -1.79 7.93 -9.48
CA THR A 54 -0.88 6.91 -10.01
C THR A 54 -1.12 5.61 -9.27
N TRP A 55 -1.66 4.60 -9.95
CA TRP A 55 -1.88 3.30 -9.31
C TRP A 55 -0.60 2.47 -9.31
N VAL A 56 -0.09 2.18 -8.12
CA VAL A 56 1.00 1.23 -7.92
C VAL A 56 0.39 -0.15 -7.69
N HIS A 57 0.42 -0.99 -8.73
CA HIS A 57 -0.14 -2.34 -8.68
C HIS A 57 0.85 -3.31 -8.07
N PHE A 58 0.60 -3.73 -6.82
CA PHE A 58 1.34 -4.81 -6.20
C PHE A 58 0.76 -6.17 -6.63
N PRO A 59 1.56 -7.09 -7.19
CA PRO A 59 1.08 -8.39 -7.62
C PRO A 59 0.34 -9.11 -6.49
N LYS A 60 -0.85 -9.63 -6.82
CA LYS A 60 -1.73 -10.42 -5.93
C LYS A 60 -2.25 -9.71 -4.68
N ALA A 61 -2.20 -8.37 -4.67
CA ALA A 61 -2.84 -7.53 -3.65
C ALA A 61 -4.14 -6.86 -4.15
N GLY A 62 -4.88 -7.51 -5.06
CA GLY A 62 -6.20 -7.06 -5.50
C GLY A 62 -6.23 -6.27 -6.81
N SER A 63 -5.99 -6.95 -7.94
CA SER A 63 -6.17 -6.36 -9.29
C SER A 63 -7.58 -5.82 -9.56
N GLY A 64 -8.59 -6.25 -8.78
CA GLY A 64 -9.96 -5.71 -8.84
C GLY A 64 -10.05 -4.24 -8.47
N PHE A 65 -9.02 -3.68 -7.80
CA PHE A 65 -8.98 -2.25 -7.48
C PHE A 65 -8.97 -1.38 -8.74
N LEU A 66 -8.54 -1.93 -9.88
CA LEU A 66 -8.63 -1.25 -11.17
C LEU A 66 -10.09 -0.92 -11.54
N ASN A 67 -11.07 -1.77 -11.18
CA ASN A 67 -12.49 -1.46 -11.37
C ASN A 67 -12.85 -0.16 -10.64
N VAL A 68 -12.38 -0.01 -9.40
CA VAL A 68 -12.65 1.17 -8.57
C VAL A 68 -12.14 2.44 -9.25
N LEU A 69 -10.90 2.39 -9.74
CA LEU A 69 -10.24 3.52 -10.39
C LEU A 69 -10.93 3.91 -11.69
N VAL A 70 -11.11 2.98 -12.63
CA VAL A 70 -11.68 3.31 -13.95
C VAL A 70 -13.14 3.72 -13.89
N HIS A 71 -13.86 3.23 -12.88
CA HIS A 71 -15.26 3.58 -12.65
C HIS A 71 -15.45 4.79 -11.73
N THR A 72 -14.36 5.41 -11.25
CA THR A 72 -14.45 6.69 -10.54
C THR A 72 -14.87 7.79 -11.51
N GLN A 73 -15.84 8.61 -11.09
CA GLN A 73 -16.43 9.61 -11.96
C GLN A 73 -15.37 10.56 -12.52
N GLY A 74 -15.32 10.66 -13.86
CA GLY A 74 -14.38 11.52 -14.58
C GLY A 74 -12.99 10.93 -14.79
N PHE A 75 -12.65 9.79 -14.20
CA PHE A 75 -11.31 9.19 -14.36
C PHE A 75 -11.16 8.54 -15.72
N CYS A 76 -12.09 7.65 -16.09
CA CYS A 76 -12.05 6.95 -17.38
C CYS A 76 -13.41 6.94 -18.09
N PRO A 77 -13.84 8.09 -18.66
CA PRO A 77 -15.14 8.19 -19.31
C PRO A 77 -15.29 7.29 -20.55
N GLY A 78 -14.17 6.85 -21.15
CA GLY A 78 -14.18 5.92 -22.28
C GLY A 78 -14.34 4.45 -21.91
N VAL A 79 -14.34 4.10 -20.61
CA VAL A 79 -14.49 2.71 -20.15
C VAL A 79 -15.98 2.34 -20.05
N PRO A 80 -16.41 1.23 -20.68
CA PRO A 80 -17.78 0.73 -20.56
C PRO A 80 -18.14 0.46 -19.10
N GLN A 81 -19.35 0.83 -18.70
CA GLN A 81 -19.81 0.80 -17.31
C GLN A 81 -19.95 -0.62 -16.74
N ASP A 82 -20.07 -1.62 -17.60
CA ASP A 82 -20.16 -3.04 -17.29
C ASP A 82 -18.81 -3.76 -17.39
N LEU A 83 -17.74 -3.09 -17.83
CA LEU A 83 -16.41 -3.68 -17.88
C LEU A 83 -15.93 -4.01 -16.46
N SER A 84 -15.57 -5.27 -16.23
CA SER A 84 -14.98 -5.73 -14.99
C SER A 84 -13.73 -6.54 -15.26
N VAL A 85 -12.69 -6.29 -14.46
CA VAL A 85 -11.44 -7.07 -14.49
C VAL A 85 -11.64 -8.52 -14.02
N GLU A 86 -12.80 -8.86 -13.44
CA GLU A 86 -13.11 -10.21 -12.93
C GLU A 86 -13.85 -11.14 -13.88
N THR A 87 -14.78 -10.60 -14.67
CA THR A 87 -15.76 -11.43 -15.40
C THR A 87 -15.14 -12.13 -16.61
N GLU A 88 -14.00 -11.65 -17.09
CA GLU A 88 -13.25 -12.35 -18.11
C GLU A 88 -12.28 -13.34 -17.46
N ARG A 89 -12.25 -14.58 -17.98
CA ARG A 89 -11.21 -15.60 -17.69
C ARG A 89 -9.79 -15.16 -18.09
N PHE A 90 -9.60 -13.87 -18.33
CA PHE A 90 -8.45 -13.19 -18.88
C PHE A 90 -8.09 -11.94 -18.06
N SER A 91 -8.34 -11.90 -16.74
CA SER A 91 -8.08 -10.72 -15.89
C SER A 91 -6.69 -10.07 -16.13
N CYS A 92 -5.65 -10.86 -16.41
CA CYS A 92 -4.33 -10.34 -16.80
C CYS A 92 -4.30 -9.66 -18.18
N ARG A 93 -5.02 -10.21 -19.18
CA ARG A 93 -5.16 -9.55 -20.49
C ARG A 93 -6.08 -8.35 -20.40
N VAL A 94 -7.17 -8.39 -19.63
CA VAL A 94 -8.05 -7.23 -19.43
C VAL A 94 -7.28 -6.10 -18.75
N ALA A 95 -6.57 -6.38 -17.65
CA ALA A 95 -5.72 -5.38 -17.02
C ALA A 95 -4.65 -4.86 -17.99
N SER A 96 -3.90 -5.75 -18.67
CA SER A 96 -2.87 -5.34 -19.63
C SER A 96 -3.43 -4.54 -20.81
N ASN A 97 -4.57 -4.93 -21.37
CA ASN A 97 -5.25 -4.22 -22.45
C ASN A 97 -5.76 -2.87 -21.95
N LEU A 98 -6.28 -2.81 -20.72
CA LEU A 98 -6.73 -1.57 -20.12
C LEU A 98 -5.55 -0.62 -19.84
N PHE A 99 -4.40 -1.11 -19.39
CA PHE A 99 -3.19 -0.28 -19.29
C PHE A 99 -2.75 0.27 -20.66
N LYS A 100 -2.83 -0.54 -21.72
CA LYS A 100 -2.55 -0.10 -23.10
C LYS A 100 -3.58 0.89 -23.64
N ALA A 101 -4.85 0.70 -23.27
CA ALA A 101 -5.98 1.53 -23.68
C ALA A 101 -6.15 2.79 -22.78
N CYS A 102 -5.48 2.83 -21.62
CA CYS A 102 -5.64 3.87 -20.62
C CYS A 102 -5.45 5.28 -21.20
N PRO A 103 -4.40 5.57 -22.00
CA PRO A 103 -4.24 6.89 -22.60
C PRO A 103 -5.39 7.33 -23.52
N GLN A 104 -6.18 6.39 -24.05
CA GLN A 104 -7.29 6.65 -24.96
C GLN A 104 -8.65 6.70 -24.25
N VAL A 105 -8.78 6.04 -23.10
CA VAL A 105 -10.07 5.92 -22.38
C VAL A 105 -10.12 6.68 -21.06
N CYS A 106 -8.97 7.14 -20.55
CA CYS A 106 -8.82 7.86 -19.30
C CYS A 106 -8.42 9.33 -19.48
N ASP A 107 -8.87 10.17 -18.57
CA ASP A 107 -8.48 11.58 -18.48
C ASP A 107 -7.08 11.68 -17.84
N PRO A 108 -6.04 12.13 -18.56
CA PRO A 108 -4.68 12.25 -18.03
C PRO A 108 -4.56 13.29 -16.92
N ALA A 109 -5.54 14.19 -16.75
CA ALA A 109 -5.60 15.10 -15.61
C ALA A 109 -6.11 14.42 -14.33
N ARG A 110 -6.68 13.21 -14.43
CA ARG A 110 -7.24 12.45 -13.30
C ARG A 110 -6.44 11.21 -12.97
N VAL A 111 -5.97 10.48 -13.98
CA VAL A 111 -5.23 9.21 -13.81
C VAL A 111 -4.00 9.22 -14.70
N ARG A 112 -2.86 8.88 -14.11
CA ARG A 112 -1.61 8.63 -14.81
C ARG A 112 -1.58 7.16 -15.25
N CYS A 113 -1.57 6.97 -16.57
CA CYS A 113 -1.42 5.65 -17.17
C CYS A 113 0.04 5.20 -17.15
N HIS A 114 0.30 4.00 -16.67
CA HIS A 114 1.61 3.35 -16.75
C HIS A 114 1.70 2.45 -17.98
N ALA A 115 2.91 2.31 -18.53
CA ALA A 115 3.17 1.37 -19.62
C ALA A 115 3.04 -0.09 -19.15
N SER A 116 3.23 -0.35 -17.86
CA SER A 116 3.14 -1.68 -17.26
C SER A 116 2.59 -1.60 -15.83
N PRO A 117 1.73 -2.55 -15.40
CA PRO A 117 1.35 -2.69 -13.99
C PRO A 117 2.53 -2.99 -13.06
N TYR A 118 3.65 -3.45 -13.63
CA TYR A 118 4.80 -3.93 -12.88
C TYR A 118 5.94 -2.92 -12.86
N GLU A 119 5.69 -1.68 -13.26
CA GLU A 119 6.69 -0.63 -13.15
C GLU A 119 7.00 -0.36 -11.67
N CYS A 120 8.29 -0.31 -11.34
CA CYS A 120 8.75 0.12 -10.04
C CYS A 120 8.64 1.65 -9.91
N VAL A 121 8.49 2.14 -8.69
CA VAL A 121 8.38 3.58 -8.40
C VAL A 121 9.74 4.25 -8.56
N GLY A 122 10.80 3.67 -7.98
CA GLY A 122 12.19 4.08 -8.21
C GLY A 122 12.44 5.58 -8.15
N SER A 123 13.19 6.07 -9.11
CA SER A 123 13.56 7.47 -9.32
C SER A 123 12.37 8.41 -9.51
N ARG A 124 11.18 7.88 -9.82
CA ARG A 124 9.96 8.66 -10.04
C ARG A 124 9.27 9.05 -8.74
N TYR A 125 9.71 8.55 -7.59
CA TYR A 125 9.06 8.81 -6.30
C TYR A 125 8.72 10.29 -6.07
N SER A 126 9.69 11.20 -6.22
CA SER A 126 9.49 12.63 -5.95
C SER A 126 8.44 13.29 -6.86
N GLU A 127 8.19 12.73 -8.05
CA GLU A 127 7.14 13.20 -8.95
C GLU A 127 5.75 12.66 -8.58
N LEU A 128 5.72 11.48 -7.95
CA LEU A 128 4.51 10.71 -7.65
C LEU A 128 4.05 10.87 -6.20
N GLU A 129 4.89 11.44 -5.33
CA GLU A 129 4.57 11.72 -3.93
C GLU A 129 3.28 12.53 -3.81
N GLY A 130 2.40 12.08 -2.91
CA GLY A 130 1.06 12.62 -2.71
C GLY A 130 0.05 12.23 -3.78
N ARG A 131 0.40 11.40 -4.77
CA ARG A 131 -0.48 10.99 -5.89
C ARG A 131 -0.58 9.48 -6.09
N MET A 132 0.25 8.70 -5.40
CA MET A 132 0.23 7.25 -5.49
C MET A 132 -0.95 6.66 -4.73
N VAL A 133 -1.58 5.65 -5.32
CA VAL A 133 -2.59 4.83 -4.67
C VAL A 133 -2.20 3.35 -4.80
N GLY A 134 -2.45 2.57 -3.77
CA GLY A 134 -2.12 1.14 -3.77
C GLY A 134 -2.98 0.36 -2.79
N VAL A 135 -3.12 -0.94 -3.07
CA VAL A 135 -3.72 -1.90 -2.14
C VAL A 135 -2.67 -2.92 -1.80
N PHE A 136 -2.49 -3.16 -0.51
CA PHE A 136 -1.49 -4.06 0.05
C PHE A 136 -2.15 -5.33 0.55
N ARG A 137 -1.32 -6.34 0.80
CA ARG A 137 -1.77 -7.64 1.27
C ARG A 137 -0.72 -8.24 2.19
N GLN A 138 -1.17 -9.00 3.16
CA GLN A 138 -0.30 -9.77 4.04
C GLN A 138 0.67 -10.63 3.19
N PRO A 139 2.01 -10.55 3.43
CA PRO A 139 3.00 -11.09 2.49
C PRO A 139 2.89 -12.59 2.20
N GLU A 140 2.66 -13.42 3.22
CA GLU A 140 2.53 -14.87 3.09
C GLU A 140 1.27 -15.24 2.29
N GLN A 141 0.16 -14.54 2.55
CA GLN A 141 -1.08 -14.66 1.78
C GLN A 141 -0.87 -14.25 0.31
N ARG A 142 -0.09 -13.19 0.07
CA ARG A 142 0.27 -12.70 -1.27
C ARG A 142 1.15 -13.71 -2.01
N ALA A 143 2.15 -14.30 -1.34
CA ALA A 143 3.02 -15.33 -1.90
C ALA A 143 2.23 -16.59 -2.27
N LEU A 144 1.31 -17.06 -1.42
CA LEU A 144 0.46 -18.21 -1.73
C LEU A 144 -0.51 -17.93 -2.88
N ALA A 145 -1.09 -16.73 -2.93
CA ALA A 145 -1.92 -16.33 -4.06
C ALA A 145 -1.15 -16.31 -5.37
N ALA A 146 0.12 -15.87 -5.36
CA ALA A 146 1.00 -15.95 -6.53
C ALA A 146 1.30 -17.41 -6.88
N TYR A 147 1.68 -18.22 -5.90
CA TYR A 147 1.99 -19.65 -6.05
C TYR A 147 0.83 -20.47 -6.64
N HIS A 148 -0.42 -20.13 -6.29
CA HIS A 148 -1.62 -20.78 -6.80
C HIS A 148 -2.12 -20.21 -8.13
N ASP A 149 -1.83 -18.95 -8.43
CA ASP A 149 -2.15 -18.37 -9.74
C ASP A 149 -1.20 -18.90 -10.82
N GLU A 150 0.09 -19.00 -10.51
CA GLU A 150 1.07 -19.59 -11.42
C GLU A 150 0.71 -21.04 -11.75
N LEU A 151 0.21 -21.84 -10.81
CA LEU A 151 -0.32 -23.17 -11.16
C LEU A 151 -1.30 -23.17 -12.32
N ARG A 152 -2.16 -22.15 -12.40
CA ARG A 152 -3.20 -22.09 -13.43
C ARG A 152 -2.64 -21.69 -14.77
N THR A 153 -1.62 -20.82 -14.80
CA THR A 153 -0.94 -20.44 -16.03
C THR A 153 -0.03 -21.57 -16.53
N TRP A 154 0.65 -22.29 -15.62
CA TRP A 154 1.50 -23.44 -15.94
C TRP A 154 0.71 -24.65 -16.46
N MET A 155 -0.50 -24.88 -15.95
CA MET A 155 -1.37 -25.99 -16.39
C MET A 155 -2.30 -25.63 -17.56
N ALA A 156 -2.27 -24.39 -18.08
CA ALA A 156 -3.13 -23.98 -19.19
C ALA A 156 -2.66 -24.62 -20.51
N PRO A 157 -3.49 -25.43 -21.21
CA PRO A 157 -3.09 -26.15 -22.42
C PRO A 157 -2.67 -25.26 -23.61
N GLN A 158 -3.03 -23.97 -23.57
CA GLN A 158 -2.89 -23.01 -24.66
C GLN A 158 -1.89 -21.87 -24.38
N ALA A 159 -1.18 -21.89 -23.26
CA ALA A 159 -0.10 -20.93 -23.05
C ALA A 159 1.12 -21.37 -23.87
N ASP A 160 1.45 -20.58 -24.89
CA ASP A 160 2.68 -20.64 -25.69
C ASP A 160 3.95 -20.30 -24.86
N CYS A 161 3.93 -20.60 -23.56
CA CYS A 161 4.97 -20.31 -22.59
C CYS A 161 5.64 -21.61 -22.14
N ALA A 162 6.36 -22.25 -23.06
CA ALA A 162 7.56 -23.11 -22.93
C ALA A 162 7.92 -23.92 -21.65
N HIS A 163 7.03 -24.18 -20.69
CA HIS A 163 7.35 -24.94 -19.47
C HIS A 163 6.38 -26.11 -19.24
N ARG A 164 6.24 -26.98 -20.24
CA ARG A 164 5.45 -28.22 -20.09
C ARG A 164 6.11 -29.31 -19.22
N ASN A 165 7.39 -29.15 -18.83
CA ASN A 165 8.16 -30.20 -18.15
C ASN A 165 8.84 -29.78 -16.83
N GLY A 166 8.59 -28.59 -16.29
CA GLY A 166 9.19 -28.17 -15.01
C GLY A 166 8.41 -28.69 -13.81
N THR A 167 9.07 -29.37 -12.87
CA THR A 167 8.48 -29.62 -11.55
C THR A 167 8.27 -28.31 -10.82
N ARG A 168 7.04 -28.10 -10.32
CA ARG A 168 6.70 -26.95 -9.47
C ARG A 168 7.62 -26.92 -8.24
N PRO A 169 8.22 -25.77 -7.88
CA PRO A 169 8.96 -25.69 -6.63
C PRO A 169 8.01 -25.88 -5.43
N PRO A 170 8.50 -26.40 -4.30
CA PRO A 170 7.77 -26.34 -3.04
C PRO A 170 7.38 -24.89 -2.70
N ALA A 171 6.20 -24.70 -2.08
CA ALA A 171 5.70 -23.39 -1.68
C ALA A 171 6.70 -22.51 -0.92
N PRO A 172 7.49 -23.02 0.06
CA PRO A 172 8.44 -22.17 0.79
C PRO A 172 9.62 -21.72 -0.09
N VAL A 173 10.01 -22.51 -1.10
CA VAL A 173 11.03 -22.11 -2.08
C VAL A 173 10.49 -20.99 -2.96
N PHE A 174 9.24 -21.12 -3.42
CA PHE A 174 8.57 -20.05 -4.15
C PHE A 174 8.45 -18.76 -3.32
N ALA A 175 8.04 -18.88 -2.06
CA ALA A 175 7.84 -17.73 -1.18
C ALA A 175 9.14 -16.96 -0.92
N ARG A 176 10.27 -17.66 -0.72
CA ARG A 176 11.60 -17.02 -0.61
C ARG A 176 11.99 -16.21 -1.83
N PHE A 177 11.68 -16.70 -3.04
CA PHE A 177 11.93 -15.96 -4.27
C PHE A 177 11.03 -14.71 -4.38
N PHE A 178 9.79 -14.82 -3.89
CA PHE A 178 8.81 -13.74 -3.92
C PHE A 178 9.02 -12.69 -2.81
N ALA A 179 9.85 -12.99 -1.82
CA ALA A 179 10.04 -12.21 -0.60
C ALA A 179 10.60 -10.82 -0.86
N GLY A 180 10.03 -9.75 -0.30
CA GLY A 180 10.55 -8.39 -0.48
C GLY A 180 10.21 -7.74 -1.84
N THR A 181 9.28 -8.32 -2.60
CA THR A 181 8.91 -7.79 -3.93
C THR A 181 8.14 -6.47 -3.84
N VAL A 182 7.38 -6.23 -2.76
CA VAL A 182 6.70 -4.93 -2.56
C VAL A 182 7.72 -3.85 -2.23
N ALA A 183 8.65 -4.13 -1.33
CA ALA A 183 9.74 -3.21 -0.99
C ALA A 183 10.55 -2.87 -2.25
N TYR A 184 10.93 -3.88 -3.03
CA TYR A 184 11.66 -3.64 -4.29
C TYR A 184 10.82 -2.85 -5.30
N GLN A 185 9.51 -3.11 -5.45
CA GLN A 185 8.68 -2.33 -6.38
C GLN A 185 8.60 -0.85 -5.98
N LEU A 186 8.68 -0.54 -4.68
CA LEU A 186 8.67 0.84 -4.19
C LEU A 186 10.02 1.56 -4.37
N VAL A 187 11.14 0.83 -4.31
CA VAL A 187 12.49 1.44 -4.26
C VAL A 187 13.29 1.23 -5.54
N GLY A 188 13.14 0.08 -6.19
CA GLY A 188 13.87 -0.32 -7.38
C GLY A 188 13.46 0.45 -8.63
N GLU A 189 14.18 0.21 -9.72
CA GLU A 189 13.97 0.87 -11.01
C GLU A 189 13.39 -0.10 -12.06
N GLY A 190 12.82 0.46 -13.12
CA GLY A 190 12.39 -0.31 -14.28
C GLY A 190 11.14 -1.17 -14.03
N LEU A 191 11.13 -2.38 -14.60
CA LEU A 191 10.04 -3.33 -14.40
C LEU A 191 10.41 -4.33 -13.31
N LEU A 192 9.48 -4.57 -12.39
CA LEU A 192 9.56 -5.64 -11.41
C LEU A 192 9.74 -6.95 -12.16
N ASN A 193 10.94 -7.51 -12.07
CA ASN A 193 11.24 -8.82 -12.61
C ASN A 193 11.05 -9.86 -11.49
N TYR A 194 9.80 -10.24 -11.26
CA TYR A 194 9.45 -11.25 -10.25
C TYR A 194 9.21 -12.61 -10.89
N GLY A 195 10.11 -13.07 -11.78
CA GLY A 195 10.18 -14.45 -12.27
C GLY A 195 8.98 -15.03 -13.03
N GLY A 196 7.83 -14.35 -13.03
CA GLY A 196 6.52 -14.90 -13.38
C GLY A 196 6.20 -14.96 -14.87
N GLY A 197 7.21 -15.00 -15.74
CA GLY A 197 7.01 -15.07 -17.18
C GLY A 197 7.77 -16.22 -17.82
N HIS A 198 9.10 -16.21 -17.71
CA HIS A 198 9.95 -17.07 -18.55
C HIS A 198 11.28 -17.48 -17.91
N HIS A 199 11.58 -17.09 -16.66
CA HIS A 199 12.92 -17.23 -16.10
C HIS A 199 12.89 -17.64 -14.62
N TRP A 200 12.22 -18.76 -14.33
CA TRP A 200 12.58 -19.61 -13.17
C TRP A 200 13.91 -20.36 -13.40
N LEU A 201 14.63 -20.07 -14.48
CA LEU A 201 15.91 -20.69 -14.78
C LEU A 201 16.96 -20.18 -13.78
N PRO A 202 17.48 -21.05 -12.90
CA PRO A 202 18.55 -20.69 -11.99
C PRO A 202 19.74 -20.13 -12.79
N GLY A 203 20.21 -18.93 -12.44
CA GLY A 203 21.40 -18.30 -13.03
C GLY A 203 21.17 -17.39 -14.25
N LEU A 204 19.94 -17.04 -14.61
CA LEU A 204 19.65 -16.19 -15.77
C LEU A 204 19.26 -14.74 -15.44
N VAL A 205 18.98 -14.42 -14.17
CA VAL A 205 18.70 -13.05 -13.73
C VAL A 205 19.31 -12.85 -12.34
N ASP A 206 20.20 -11.88 -12.20
CA ASP A 206 20.60 -11.37 -10.89
C ASP A 206 19.37 -10.73 -10.23
N ILE A 207 18.77 -11.45 -9.28
CA ILE A 207 17.73 -10.88 -8.43
C ILE A 207 18.46 -9.91 -7.50
N PRO A 208 18.13 -8.61 -7.53
CA PRO A 208 18.76 -7.65 -6.63
C PRO A 208 18.56 -8.09 -5.19
N GLU A 209 19.60 -7.95 -4.38
CA GLU A 209 19.51 -8.22 -2.95
C GLU A 209 18.43 -7.33 -2.33
N ARG A 210 17.54 -7.94 -1.53
CA ARG A 210 16.45 -7.25 -0.85
C ARG A 210 16.79 -7.18 0.63
N THR A 211 17.06 -5.99 1.11
CA THR A 211 17.59 -5.75 2.46
C THR A 211 16.60 -5.00 3.34
N THR A 212 16.89 -4.96 4.64
CA THR A 212 16.13 -4.17 5.62
C THR A 212 16.19 -2.67 5.34
N GLU A 213 17.29 -2.17 4.78
CA GLU A 213 17.42 -0.76 4.38
C GLU A 213 16.47 -0.43 3.23
N MET A 214 16.29 -1.36 2.29
CA MET A 214 15.30 -1.23 1.23
C MET A 214 13.88 -1.20 1.79
N ALA A 215 13.57 -2.03 2.79
CA ALA A 215 12.28 -1.97 3.48
C ALA A 215 12.07 -0.61 4.19
N GLY A 216 13.10 -0.08 4.84
CA GLY A 216 13.06 1.24 5.49
C GLY A 216 12.77 2.38 4.50
N GLU A 217 13.43 2.36 3.34
CA GLU A 217 13.17 3.32 2.26
C GLU A 217 11.78 3.14 1.65
N ALA A 218 11.32 1.90 1.48
CA ALA A 218 9.96 1.60 1.03
C ALA A 218 8.89 2.15 2.00
N VAL A 219 9.11 1.99 3.32
CA VAL A 219 8.27 2.57 4.37
C VAL A 219 8.22 4.09 4.28
N ARG A 220 9.37 4.77 4.11
CA ARG A 220 9.42 6.23 3.91
C ARG A 220 8.58 6.65 2.71
N ARG A 221 8.73 5.95 1.57
CA ARG A 221 7.96 6.26 0.35
C ARG A 221 6.47 5.98 0.50
N LEU A 222 6.10 4.96 1.26
CA LEU A 222 4.72 4.61 1.51
C LEU A 222 3.94 5.74 2.21
N GLN A 223 4.61 6.54 3.04
CA GLN A 223 4.02 7.72 3.69
C GLN A 223 3.61 8.80 2.68
N GLY A 224 4.19 8.80 1.48
CA GLY A 224 3.82 9.67 0.38
C GLY A 224 2.62 9.18 -0.44
N PHE A 225 1.94 8.10 -0.05
CA PHE A 225 0.74 7.64 -0.79
C PHE A 225 -0.47 8.52 -0.47
N ALA A 226 -1.25 8.85 -1.52
CA ALA A 226 -2.56 9.47 -1.39
C ALA A 226 -3.63 8.50 -0.84
N PHE A 227 -3.43 7.20 -1.07
CA PHE A 227 -4.32 6.16 -0.56
C PHE A 227 -3.59 4.82 -0.41
N VAL A 228 -3.83 4.17 0.73
CA VAL A 228 -3.36 2.83 1.06
C VAL A 228 -4.58 2.00 1.47
N GLY A 229 -4.89 0.96 0.69
CA GLY A 229 -5.89 -0.06 1.03
C GLY A 229 -5.26 -1.36 1.49
N ILE A 230 -6.06 -2.23 2.10
CA ILE A 230 -5.67 -3.57 2.59
C ILE A 230 -6.61 -4.62 2.01
N THR A 231 -6.06 -5.67 1.41
CA THR A 231 -6.81 -6.73 0.74
C THR A 231 -7.74 -7.47 1.71
N GLU A 232 -7.24 -7.74 2.91
CA GLU A 232 -7.96 -8.41 4.00
C GLU A 232 -9.17 -7.58 4.48
N GLU A 233 -9.11 -6.26 4.32
CA GLU A 233 -10.15 -5.29 4.69
C GLU A 233 -10.74 -4.64 3.41
N TRP A 234 -10.97 -5.46 2.37
CA TRP A 234 -11.34 -4.99 1.03
C TRP A 234 -12.50 -3.99 1.03
N ASP A 235 -13.61 -4.35 1.68
CA ASP A 235 -14.83 -3.55 1.67
C ASP A 235 -14.62 -2.18 2.32
N LEU A 236 -13.87 -2.13 3.43
CA LEU A 236 -13.48 -0.87 4.06
C LEU A 236 -12.48 -0.08 3.21
N SER A 237 -11.56 -0.76 2.52
CA SER A 237 -10.63 -0.12 1.59
C SER A 237 -11.36 0.58 0.44
N ILE A 238 -12.37 -0.07 -0.15
CA ILE A 238 -13.19 0.53 -1.21
C ILE A 238 -14.00 1.70 -0.68
N CYS A 239 -14.66 1.53 0.48
CA CYS A 239 -15.41 2.62 1.08
C CYS A 239 -14.51 3.82 1.42
N LEU A 240 -13.32 3.59 1.98
CA LEU A 240 -12.33 4.62 2.26
C LEU A 240 -11.93 5.37 0.99
N PHE A 241 -11.64 4.65 -0.09
CA PHE A 241 -11.33 5.27 -1.38
C PHE A 241 -12.47 6.17 -1.85
N ARG A 242 -13.72 5.69 -1.78
CA ARG A 242 -14.92 6.46 -2.16
C ARG A 242 -15.15 7.67 -1.25
N LYS A 243 -14.76 7.62 0.03
CA LYS A 243 -14.81 8.78 0.93
C LYS A 243 -13.74 9.83 0.62
N ILE A 244 -12.55 9.41 0.18
CA ILE A 244 -11.43 10.31 -0.14
C ILE A 244 -11.64 10.96 -1.52
N PHE A 245 -12.00 10.19 -2.53
CA PHE A 245 -12.03 10.64 -3.93
C PHE A 245 -13.44 10.81 -4.51
N GLY A 246 -14.48 10.40 -3.77
CA GLY A 246 -15.86 10.47 -4.21
C GLY A 246 -16.25 9.37 -5.21
N GLY A 247 -17.39 9.60 -5.86
CA GLY A 247 -18.00 8.68 -6.81
C GLY A 247 -18.97 7.69 -6.15
N PRO A 248 -19.84 7.05 -6.95
CA PRO A 248 -20.80 6.07 -6.46
C PRO A 248 -20.12 4.77 -6.07
N CYS A 249 -20.68 4.07 -5.08
CA CYS A 249 -20.24 2.72 -4.73
C CYS A 249 -20.94 1.69 -5.63
N ARG A 250 -20.17 0.96 -6.43
CA ARG A 250 -20.71 0.02 -7.42
C ARG A 250 -20.50 -1.41 -6.98
N ALA A 251 -21.40 -2.32 -7.37
CA ALA A 251 -21.22 -3.75 -7.13
C ALA A 251 -19.87 -4.29 -7.65
N LEU A 252 -19.39 -3.77 -8.78
CA LEU A 252 -18.10 -4.14 -9.38
C LEU A 252 -16.88 -3.69 -8.56
N ASP A 253 -17.01 -2.66 -7.72
CA ASP A 253 -15.92 -2.19 -6.85
C ASP A 253 -15.66 -3.20 -5.73
N PHE A 254 -16.73 -3.83 -5.25
CA PHE A 254 -16.72 -4.81 -4.15
C PHE A 254 -16.56 -6.25 -4.62
N SER A 255 -16.48 -6.45 -5.93
CA SER A 255 -16.16 -7.75 -6.49
C SER A 255 -14.75 -8.12 -6.04
N LYS A 256 -14.65 -9.27 -5.38
CA LYS A 256 -13.42 -9.76 -4.79
C LYS A 256 -12.77 -10.72 -5.79
N THR A 257 -11.69 -10.27 -6.43
CA THR A 257 -10.95 -11.15 -7.34
C THR A 257 -10.50 -12.40 -6.58
N GLN A 258 -10.23 -13.50 -7.27
CA GLN A 258 -9.75 -14.73 -6.61
C GLN A 258 -8.48 -14.54 -5.76
N SER A 259 -7.76 -13.42 -5.94
CA SER A 259 -6.67 -13.03 -5.06
C SER A 259 -7.13 -12.74 -3.63
N SER A 260 -8.38 -12.40 -3.35
CA SER A 260 -8.89 -12.12 -1.99
C SER A 260 -9.06 -13.32 -1.05
N LYS A 261 -8.79 -14.56 -1.52
CA LYS A 261 -8.93 -15.76 -0.69
C LYS A 261 -7.90 -15.78 0.43
N ASN A 262 -8.33 -16.13 1.64
CA ASN A 262 -7.41 -16.49 2.71
C ASN A 262 -6.94 -17.93 2.49
N TYR A 263 -5.64 -18.11 2.34
CA TYR A 263 -4.96 -19.39 2.16
C TYR A 263 -4.50 -19.93 3.52
N ASP A 264 -4.51 -21.24 3.67
CA ASP A 264 -3.77 -21.90 4.74
C ASP A 264 -2.27 -21.67 4.53
N THR A 265 -1.57 -21.13 5.53
CA THR A 265 -0.14 -20.84 5.47
C THR A 265 0.73 -22.02 5.91
N ALA A 266 0.15 -23.14 6.38
CA ALA A 266 0.90 -24.33 6.74
C ALA A 266 1.87 -24.84 5.64
N PRO A 267 1.52 -24.78 4.33
CA PRO A 267 2.45 -25.16 3.27
C PRO A 267 3.72 -24.30 3.18
N LEU A 268 3.78 -23.15 3.84
CA LEU A 268 4.96 -22.29 3.88
C LEU A 268 5.97 -22.72 4.95
N GLU A 269 5.67 -23.74 5.76
CA GLU A 269 6.61 -24.33 6.73
C GLU A 269 7.20 -23.29 7.70
N GLY A 270 6.39 -22.31 8.10
CA GLY A 270 6.81 -21.23 9.01
C GLY A 270 7.63 -20.12 8.36
N PHE A 271 7.79 -20.13 7.03
CA PHE A 271 8.38 -19.01 6.29
C PHE A 271 7.64 -17.70 6.60
N GLN A 272 8.42 -16.64 6.80
CA GLN A 272 7.96 -15.27 6.92
C GLN A 272 8.75 -14.37 5.98
N ASP A 273 8.06 -13.47 5.29
CA ASP A 273 8.68 -12.43 4.46
C ASP A 273 9.00 -11.22 5.34
N GLU A 274 10.18 -11.23 5.96
CA GLU A 274 10.60 -10.17 6.90
C GLU A 274 10.66 -8.78 6.23
N ILE A 275 11.04 -8.73 4.94
CA ILE A 275 11.23 -7.49 4.20
C ILE A 275 9.87 -6.85 3.86
N ASP A 276 8.97 -7.58 3.18
CA ASP A 276 7.64 -7.02 2.90
C ASP A 276 6.76 -6.98 4.15
N GLY A 277 7.09 -7.76 5.19
CA GLY A 277 6.43 -7.71 6.50
C GLY A 277 6.55 -6.32 7.14
N ILE A 278 7.73 -5.71 7.09
CA ILE A 278 7.96 -4.33 7.56
C ILE A 278 7.08 -3.33 6.78
N VAL A 279 7.07 -3.44 5.45
CA VAL A 279 6.29 -2.54 4.58
C VAL A 279 4.79 -2.71 4.81
N TYR A 280 4.32 -3.96 4.96
CA TYR A 280 2.91 -4.26 5.20
C TYR A 280 2.44 -3.75 6.57
N GLN A 281 3.27 -3.83 7.61
CA GLN A 281 2.94 -3.26 8.92
C GLN A 281 2.73 -1.75 8.85
N GLU A 282 3.57 -1.03 8.09
CA GLU A 282 3.37 0.40 7.85
C GLU A 282 2.11 0.67 7.02
N ALA A 283 1.85 -0.13 5.98
CA ALA A 283 0.62 -0.02 5.19
C ALA A 283 -0.63 -0.16 6.07
N MET A 284 -0.63 -1.14 6.97
CA MET A 284 -1.69 -1.33 7.96
C MET A 284 -1.84 -0.13 8.90
N ARG A 285 -0.73 0.47 9.35
CA ARG A 285 -0.74 1.66 10.21
C ARG A 285 -1.37 2.85 9.49
N ILE A 286 -0.95 3.13 8.25
CA ILE A 286 -1.49 4.21 7.41
C ILE A 286 -2.97 3.97 7.13
N PHE A 287 -3.35 2.76 6.71
CA PHE A 287 -4.74 2.42 6.44
C PHE A 287 -5.65 2.66 7.66
N ARG A 288 -5.26 2.13 8.84
CA ARG A 288 -6.03 2.33 10.08
C ARG A 288 -6.12 3.80 10.47
N HIS A 289 -5.04 4.56 10.29
CA HIS A 289 -5.07 6.01 10.51
C HIS A 289 -6.05 6.71 9.55
N SER A 290 -6.03 6.36 8.27
CA SER A 290 -6.96 6.90 7.27
C SER A 290 -8.42 6.53 7.57
N LEU A 291 -8.69 5.32 8.06
CA LEU A 291 -10.04 4.95 8.51
C LEU A 291 -10.56 5.89 9.60
N LEU A 292 -9.74 6.17 10.62
CA LEU A 292 -10.10 7.10 11.70
C LEU A 292 -10.26 8.53 11.16
N GLN A 293 -9.32 8.99 10.35
CA GLN A 293 -9.30 10.35 9.79
C GLN A 293 -10.55 10.65 8.94
N HIS A 294 -11.01 9.67 8.16
CA HIS A 294 -12.15 9.82 7.26
C HIS A 294 -13.46 9.25 7.85
N ASN A 295 -13.48 8.91 9.14
CA ASN A 295 -14.61 8.32 9.84
C ASN A 295 -15.21 7.14 9.07
N VAL A 296 -14.36 6.18 8.72
CA VAL A 296 -14.70 4.97 7.97
C VAL A 296 -14.78 3.78 8.92
N SER A 297 -15.97 3.21 9.03
CA SER A 297 -16.30 1.98 9.73
C SER A 297 -17.35 1.22 8.91
N VAL A 298 -17.65 -0.02 9.30
CA VAL A 298 -18.74 -0.80 8.67
C VAL A 298 -20.04 0.00 8.69
N ASP A 299 -20.34 0.66 9.80
CA ASP A 299 -21.57 1.44 9.97
C ASP A 299 -21.61 2.69 9.11
N SER A 300 -20.52 3.46 9.04
CA SER A 300 -20.45 4.66 8.21
C SER A 300 -20.47 4.35 6.70
N CYS A 301 -20.22 3.09 6.34
CA CYS A 301 -20.19 2.58 4.97
C CYS A 301 -21.48 1.89 4.54
N ARG A 302 -22.50 1.78 5.39
CA ARG A 302 -23.77 1.11 5.08
C ARG A 302 -24.42 1.61 3.78
N ASP A 303 -24.45 2.93 3.57
CA ASP A 303 -25.01 3.50 2.34
C ASP A 303 -24.22 3.12 1.09
N CYS A 304 -22.89 3.09 1.21
CA CYS A 304 -21.99 2.66 0.13
C CYS A 304 -22.21 1.18 -0.20
N PHE A 305 -22.34 0.31 0.80
CA PHE A 305 -22.64 -1.10 0.61
C PHE A 305 -24.03 -1.31 0.01
N ALA A 306 -25.03 -0.55 0.46
CA ALA A 306 -26.39 -0.60 -0.09
C ALA A 306 -26.42 -0.18 -1.57
N GLN A 307 -25.70 0.89 -1.95
CA GLN A 307 -25.55 1.30 -3.36
C GLN A 307 -24.93 0.19 -4.22
N ALA A 308 -23.97 -0.55 -3.65
CA ALA A 308 -23.34 -1.70 -4.31
C ALA A 308 -24.22 -2.96 -4.31
N GLY A 309 -25.46 -2.91 -3.80
CA GLY A 309 -26.35 -4.07 -3.70
C GLY A 309 -25.96 -5.08 -2.62
N ARG A 310 -25.12 -4.68 -1.65
CA ARG A 310 -24.72 -5.52 -0.50
C ARG A 310 -25.60 -5.20 0.69
N HIS A 311 -26.70 -5.94 0.83
CA HIS A 311 -27.60 -5.88 1.98
C HIS A 311 -27.13 -6.87 3.06
N GLY A 312 -26.01 -6.57 3.73
CA GLY A 312 -25.45 -7.40 4.81
C GLY A 312 -24.14 -6.82 5.34
N ALA A 313 -23.77 -7.15 6.58
CA ALA A 313 -22.44 -6.81 7.10
C ALA A 313 -21.35 -7.45 6.20
N PRO A 314 -20.22 -6.78 5.95
CA PRO A 314 -19.10 -7.36 5.23
C PRO A 314 -18.63 -8.64 5.93
N ASN A 315 -18.98 -9.81 5.38
CA ASN A 315 -18.49 -11.14 5.76
C ASN A 315 -18.36 -11.37 7.29
N GLU A 316 -19.48 -11.63 7.96
CA GLU A 316 -19.53 -12.85 8.79
C GLU A 316 -19.55 -14.09 7.87
#